data_AF-A0A3D6BF77-F1
#
_entry.id   AF-A0A3D6BF77-F1
#
_cell.length_a   1.000
_cell.length_b   1.000
_cell.length_c   1.000
_cell.angle_alpha   90.00
_cell.angle_beta   90.00
_cell.angle_gamma   90.00
#
_symmetry.space_group_name_H-M   'P 1'
#
loop_
_entity.id
_entity.type
_entity.pdbx_description
1 polymer ?
#
loop_
_entity_poly.entity_id
_entity_poly.type
_entity_poly.pdbx_seq_one_letter_code
_entity_poly.pdbx_strand_id
1 'polypeptide(L)'
;MKNLVFLISILFGVLLLSQNIHSQNMDHPKMDKMKMNMKQQLNLTEEQDKKIESLRLSHEEQMIKLKSDLELKKLEMKKLKASNNFSRADAIIITKDISAIKDEMALAKVNHQMDVYENLDPSQKKIFLEMQDRMGDRPNRMREKMHGERK
;
A
#
# COMPACT_ATOMS: atom_id res chain seq x y z
N MET A 1 8.07 -31.07 46.92
CA MET A 1 7.62 -31.46 45.57
C MET A 1 6.32 -30.78 45.13
N LYS A 2 5.28 -30.69 45.98
CA LYS A 2 4.00 -30.01 45.64
C LYS A 2 4.17 -28.54 45.19
N ASN A 3 5.02 -27.76 45.87
CA ASN A 3 5.25 -26.34 45.52
C ASN A 3 6.05 -26.16 44.22
N LEU A 4 6.91 -27.13 43.87
CA LEU A 4 7.67 -27.13 42.61
C LEU A 4 6.75 -27.42 41.42
N VAL A 5 5.84 -28.39 41.58
CA VAL A 5 4.83 -28.73 40.57
C VAL A 5 3.85 -27.56 40.36
N PHE A 6 3.50 -26.84 41.42
CA PHE A 6 2.65 -25.65 41.35
C PHE A 6 3.33 -24.47 40.61
N LEU A 7 4.62 -24.25 40.83
CA LEU A 7 5.38 -23.22 40.11
C LEU A 7 5.55 -23.54 38.62
N ILE A 8 5.78 -24.82 38.26
CA ILE A 8 5.90 -25.26 36.87
C ILE A 8 4.56 -25.11 36.13
N SER A 9 3.43 -25.36 36.80
CA SER A 9 2.11 -25.23 36.19
C SER A 9 1.68 -23.77 35.97
N ILE A 10 2.11 -22.84 36.84
CA ILE A 10 1.94 -21.40 36.60
C ILE A 10 2.78 -20.95 35.39
N LEU A 11 4.03 -21.42 35.27
CA LEU A 11 4.91 -21.08 34.15
C LEU A 11 4.35 -21.59 32.80
N PHE A 12 3.74 -22.78 32.80
CA PHE A 12 3.10 -23.35 31.61
C PHE A 12 1.80 -22.62 31.23
N GLY A 13 1.05 -22.11 32.21
CA GLY A 13 -0.17 -21.33 31.97
C GLY A 13 0.08 -19.99 31.28
N VAL A 14 1.22 -19.34 31.54
CA VAL A 14 1.60 -18.06 30.90
C VAL A 14 2.03 -18.25 29.44
N LEU A 15 2.66 -19.39 29.09
CA LEU A 15 3.04 -19.69 27.70
C LEU A 15 1.85 -19.97 26.78
N LEU A 16 0.72 -20.43 27.31
CA LEU A 16 -0.47 -20.73 26.51
C LEU A 16 -1.32 -19.49 26.18
N LEU A 17 -1.11 -18.37 26.87
CA LEU A 17 -1.83 -17.12 26.62
C LEU A 17 -1.14 -16.21 25.59
N SER A 18 0.13 -16.47 25.25
CA SER A 18 0.88 -15.65 24.28
C SER A 18 0.66 -16.04 22.81
N GLN A 19 -0.10 -17.10 22.51
CA GLN A 19 -0.28 -17.55 21.12
C GLN A 19 -1.40 -16.84 20.33
N ASN A 20 -2.15 -15.93 20.95
CA ASN A 20 -3.27 -15.23 20.28
C ASN A 20 -2.92 -13.84 19.72
N ILE A 21 -1.64 -13.45 19.68
CA ILE A 21 -1.19 -12.30 18.88
C ILE A 21 -0.68 -12.82 17.52
N HIS A 22 -1.47 -13.67 16.88
CA HIS A 22 -1.39 -13.79 15.43
C HIS A 22 -2.23 -12.63 14.90
N SER A 23 -1.58 -11.57 14.46
CA SER A 23 -2.29 -10.56 13.67
C SER A 23 -2.95 -11.32 12.53
N GLN A 24 -4.27 -11.21 12.42
CA GLN A 24 -4.93 -11.56 11.18
C GLN A 24 -4.34 -10.66 10.11
N ASN A 25 -3.30 -11.15 9.43
CA ASN A 25 -3.00 -10.71 8.08
C ASN A 25 -4.31 -10.93 7.35
N MET A 26 -5.04 -9.86 7.08
CA MET A 26 -6.10 -9.92 6.10
C MET A 26 -5.40 -10.35 4.81
N ASP A 27 -5.50 -11.64 4.49
CA ASP A 27 -5.23 -12.17 3.16
C ASP A 27 -6.07 -11.32 2.21
N HIS A 28 -5.47 -10.28 1.66
CA HIS A 28 -6.04 -9.51 0.58
C HIS A 28 -5.71 -10.29 -0.69
N PRO A 29 -6.63 -11.08 -1.27
CA PRO A 29 -6.38 -11.85 -2.49
C PRO A 29 -6.38 -10.95 -3.73
N LYS A 30 -6.13 -9.64 -3.53
CA LYS A 30 -6.30 -8.59 -4.52
C LYS A 30 -5.01 -8.31 -5.28
N MET A 31 -3.83 -8.50 -4.67
CA MET A 31 -2.55 -8.25 -5.37
C MET A 31 -2.26 -9.32 -6.42
N ASP A 32 -2.41 -10.61 -6.10
CA ASP A 32 -2.11 -11.68 -7.06
C ASP A 32 -3.06 -11.69 -8.26
N LYS A 33 -4.35 -11.40 -8.04
CA LYS A 33 -5.31 -11.25 -9.14
C LYS A 33 -4.98 -10.08 -10.07
N MET A 34 -4.37 -9.01 -9.55
CA MET A 34 -4.00 -7.85 -10.37
C MET A 34 -2.72 -8.09 -11.17
N LYS A 35 -1.74 -8.83 -10.61
CA LYS A 35 -0.54 -9.29 -11.34
C LYS A 35 -0.90 -10.27 -12.46
N MET A 36 -1.75 -11.26 -12.18
CA MET A 36 -2.19 -12.23 -13.18
C MET A 36 -2.90 -11.55 -14.36
N ASN A 37 -3.64 -10.47 -14.11
CA ASN A 37 -4.33 -9.74 -15.16
C ASN A 37 -3.36 -9.05 -16.14
N MET A 38 -2.30 -8.38 -15.69
CA MET A 38 -1.47 -7.59 -16.60
C MET A 38 -0.67 -8.47 -17.58
N LYS A 39 -0.01 -9.53 -17.07
CA LYS A 39 0.76 -10.46 -17.92
C LYS A 39 -0.11 -11.11 -18.98
N GLN A 40 -1.31 -11.58 -18.60
CA GLN A 40 -2.25 -12.23 -19.50
C GLN A 40 -2.86 -11.24 -20.50
N GLN A 41 -3.21 -10.03 -20.07
CA GLN A 41 -3.83 -9.01 -20.92
C GLN A 41 -2.86 -8.43 -21.95
N LEU A 42 -1.58 -8.29 -21.60
CA LEU A 42 -0.55 -7.75 -22.50
C LEU A 42 0.20 -8.83 -23.29
N ASN A 43 -0.04 -10.12 -23.01
CA ASN A 43 0.68 -11.23 -23.62
C ASN A 43 2.21 -11.00 -23.58
N LEU A 44 2.75 -10.68 -22.39
CA LEU A 44 4.16 -10.33 -22.22
C LEU A 44 5.07 -11.51 -22.56
N THR A 45 6.21 -11.23 -23.21
CA THR A 45 7.28 -12.22 -23.34
C THR A 45 7.88 -12.53 -21.97
N GLU A 46 8.58 -13.66 -21.84
CA GLU A 46 9.23 -14.03 -20.57
C GLU A 46 10.27 -12.98 -20.12
N GLU A 47 10.98 -12.37 -21.08
CA GLU A 47 11.94 -11.30 -20.81
C GLU A 47 11.26 -10.01 -20.33
N GLN A 48 10.17 -9.60 -20.99
CA GLN A 48 9.37 -8.45 -20.56
C GLN A 48 8.79 -8.66 -19.16
N ASP A 49 8.24 -9.86 -18.90
CA ASP A 49 7.65 -10.23 -17.62
C ASP A 49 8.67 -10.14 -16.47
N LYS A 50 9.88 -10.69 -16.65
CA LYS A 50 10.96 -10.59 -15.66
C LYS A 50 11.35 -9.14 -15.39
N LYS A 51 11.44 -8.31 -16.43
CA LYS A 51 11.82 -6.90 -16.28
C LYS A 51 10.74 -6.09 -15.57
N ILE A 52 9.47 -6.28 -15.95
CA ILE A 52 8.33 -5.61 -15.32
C ILE A 52 8.18 -6.06 -13.86
N GLU A 53 8.41 -7.34 -13.55
CA GLU A 53 8.38 -7.83 -12.17
C GLU A 53 9.47 -7.18 -11.31
N SER A 54 10.69 -7.01 -11.84
CA SER A 54 11.75 -6.27 -11.15
C SER A 54 11.37 -4.81 -10.90
N LEU A 55 10.76 -4.13 -11.88
CA LEU A 55 10.26 -2.76 -11.72
C LEU A 55 9.17 -2.68 -10.64
N ARG A 56 8.28 -3.68 -10.59
CA ARG A 56 7.21 -3.76 -9.59
C ARG A 56 7.77 -3.92 -8.18
N LEU A 57 8.73 -4.82 -7.99
CA LEU A 57 9.37 -5.03 -6.68
C LEU A 57 10.10 -3.78 -6.20
N SER A 58 10.87 -3.11 -7.07
CA SER A 58 11.55 -1.85 -6.74
C SER A 58 10.57 -0.76 -6.33
N HIS A 59 9.48 -0.57 -7.10
CA HIS A 59 8.43 0.37 -6.75
C HIS A 59 7.74 0.00 -5.42
N GLU A 60 7.49 -1.28 -5.17
CA GLU A 60 6.90 -1.74 -3.90
C GLU A 60 7.79 -1.44 -2.69
N GLU A 61 9.09 -1.69 -2.79
CA GLU A 61 10.07 -1.34 -1.76
C GLU A 61 10.08 0.16 -1.48
N GLN A 62 10.14 0.99 -2.53
CA GLN A 62 10.07 2.44 -2.40
C GLN A 62 8.77 2.89 -1.72
N MET A 63 7.63 2.32 -2.12
CA MET A 63 6.33 2.66 -1.55
C MET A 63 6.17 2.22 -0.10
N ILE A 64 6.78 1.11 0.33
CA ILE A 64 6.81 0.70 1.74
C ILE A 64 7.53 1.76 2.57
N LYS A 65 8.70 2.21 2.12
CA LYS A 65 9.48 3.24 2.81
C LYS A 65 8.70 4.56 2.93
N LEU A 66 8.17 5.07 1.82
CA LEU A 66 7.41 6.32 1.81
C LEU A 66 6.14 6.25 2.69
N LYS A 67 5.45 5.11 2.71
CA LYS A 67 4.30 4.91 3.62
C LYS A 67 4.71 4.94 5.08
N SER A 68 5.84 4.29 5.42
CA SER A 68 6.37 4.33 6.78
C SER A 68 6.67 5.76 7.21
N ASP A 69 7.37 6.52 6.37
CA ASP A 69 7.73 7.92 6.64
C ASP A 69 6.48 8.81 6.78
N LEU A 70 5.47 8.58 5.92
CA LEU A 70 4.18 9.26 5.99
C LEU A 70 3.46 8.99 7.32
N GLU A 71 3.42 7.74 7.77
CA GLU A 71 2.76 7.38 9.04
C GLU A 71 3.50 7.94 10.25
N LEU A 72 4.84 7.97 10.22
CA LEU A 72 5.63 8.63 11.26
C LEU A 72 5.31 10.13 11.35
N LYS A 73 5.23 10.82 10.21
CA LYS A 73 4.88 12.25 10.18
C LYS A 73 3.45 12.54 10.61
N LYS A 74 2.49 11.68 10.26
CA LYS A 74 1.12 11.77 10.79
C LYS A 74 1.07 11.56 12.30
N LEU A 75 1.87 10.64 12.83
CA LEU A 75 1.98 10.43 14.27
C LEU A 75 2.58 11.66 14.97
N GLU A 76 3.58 12.29 14.37
CA GLU A 76 4.16 13.56 14.85
C GLU A 76 3.08 14.66 14.92
N MET A 77 2.28 14.83 13.86
CA MET A 77 1.14 15.75 13.85
C MET A 77 0.12 15.42 14.97
N LYS A 78 -0.18 14.14 15.17
CA LYS A 78 -1.09 13.70 16.24
C LYS A 78 -0.54 14.05 17.63
N LYS A 79 0.77 13.85 17.86
CA LYS A 79 1.45 14.23 19.10
C LYS A 79 1.40 15.74 19.33
N LEU A 80 1.69 16.55 18.31
CA LEU A 80 1.61 18.01 18.39
C LEU A 80 0.20 18.48 18.80
N LYS A 81 -0.84 17.91 18.17
CA LYS A 81 -2.24 18.23 18.47
C LYS A 81 -2.69 17.82 19.88
N ALA A 82 -2.11 16.76 20.43
CA ALA A 82 -2.38 16.30 21.79
C ALA A 82 -1.56 17.04 22.86
N SER A 83 -0.55 17.81 22.45
CA SER A 83 0.29 18.57 23.37
C SER A 83 -0.41 19.85 23.85
N ASN A 84 -0.07 20.30 25.05
CA ASN A 84 -0.52 21.60 25.57
C ASN A 84 0.18 22.79 24.89
N ASN A 85 1.18 22.53 24.04
CA ASN A 85 2.01 23.54 23.37
C ASN A 85 1.78 23.48 21.85
N PHE A 86 0.52 23.64 21.43
CA PHE A 86 0.19 23.63 20.00
C PHE A 86 0.80 24.84 19.28
N SER A 87 1.82 24.58 18.45
CA SER A 87 2.51 25.60 17.65
C SER A 87 2.03 25.59 16.21
N ARG A 88 1.62 26.76 15.71
CA ARG A 88 1.27 26.95 14.29
C ARG A 88 2.47 26.67 13.38
N ALA A 89 3.66 27.10 13.78
CA ALA A 89 4.87 26.91 12.98
C ALA A 89 5.18 25.42 12.80
N ASP A 90 5.14 24.66 13.89
CA ASP A 90 5.41 23.21 13.86
C ASP A 90 4.35 22.47 13.07
N ALA A 91 3.08 22.85 13.22
CA ALA A 91 1.99 22.27 12.44
C ALA A 91 2.16 22.51 10.93
N ILE A 92 2.62 23.70 10.53
CA ILE A 92 2.91 24.00 9.13
C ILE A 92 4.09 23.16 8.61
N ILE A 93 5.16 23.02 9.39
CA ILE A 93 6.34 22.22 9.01
C ILE A 93 5.94 20.76 8.78
N ILE A 94 5.28 20.13 9.76
CA ILE A 94 4.86 18.72 9.63
C ILE A 94 3.88 18.55 8.46
N THR A 95 3.00 19.54 8.22
CA THR A 95 2.09 19.49 7.07
C THR A 95 2.84 19.53 5.73
N LYS A 96 3.87 20.36 5.61
CA LYS A 96 4.72 20.41 4.41
C LYS A 96 5.44 19.09 4.18
N ASP A 97 5.99 18.50 5.23
CA ASP A 97 6.65 17.19 5.15
C ASP A 97 5.68 16.10 4.68
N ILE A 98 4.46 16.06 5.24
CA ILE A 98 3.41 15.13 4.81
C ILE A 98 3.06 15.32 3.34
N SER A 99 2.94 16.57 2.88
CA SER A 99 2.65 16.87 1.47
C SER A 99 3.79 16.42 0.56
N ALA A 100 5.05 16.72 0.91
CA ALA A 100 6.22 16.31 0.14
C ALA A 100 6.28 14.78 -0.03
N ILE A 101 6.05 14.01 1.03
CA ILE A 101 6.03 12.54 0.94
C ILE A 101 4.90 12.05 0.02
N LYS A 102 3.73 12.69 0.05
CA LYS A 102 2.62 12.34 -0.85
C LYS A 102 2.93 12.65 -2.31
N ASP A 103 3.62 13.76 -2.57
CA ASP A 103 4.05 14.14 -3.90
C ASP A 103 5.09 13.15 -4.43
N GLU A 104 6.04 12.72 -3.60
CA GLU A 104 7.00 11.66 -3.93
C GLU A 104 6.32 10.32 -4.22
N MET A 105 5.31 9.94 -3.44
CA MET A 105 4.51 8.74 -3.69
C MET A 105 3.76 8.83 -5.03
N ALA A 106 3.23 10.00 -5.38
CA ALA A 106 2.52 10.21 -6.64
C ALA A 106 3.49 10.13 -7.82
N LEU A 107 4.67 10.75 -7.70
CA LEU A 107 5.73 10.71 -8.70
C LEU A 107 6.26 9.29 -8.90
N ALA A 108 6.53 8.55 -7.82
CA ALA A 108 6.98 7.17 -7.88
C ALA A 108 5.98 6.28 -8.64
N LYS A 109 4.68 6.48 -8.43
CA LYS A 109 3.63 5.77 -9.15
C LYS A 109 3.65 6.09 -10.65
N VAL A 110 3.76 7.36 -11.03
CA VAL A 110 3.79 7.77 -12.44
C VAL A 110 5.06 7.24 -13.12
N ASN A 111 6.21 7.37 -12.47
CA ASN A 111 7.48 6.85 -12.99
C ASN A 111 7.41 5.34 -13.22
N HIS A 112 6.91 4.58 -12.23
CA HIS A 112 6.73 3.14 -12.40
C HIS A 112 5.81 2.79 -13.59
N GLN A 113 4.72 3.53 -13.79
CA GLN A 113 3.84 3.33 -14.95
C GLN A 113 4.56 3.61 -16.28
N MET A 114 5.37 4.66 -16.34
CA MET A 114 6.17 4.99 -17.52
C MET A 114 7.26 3.96 -17.79
N ASP A 115 7.97 3.52 -16.76
CA ASP A 115 9.00 2.48 -16.88
C ASP A 115 8.40 1.19 -17.42
N VAL A 116 7.20 0.80 -16.96
CA VAL A 116 6.48 -0.37 -17.53
C VAL A 116 6.12 -0.11 -18.99
N TYR A 117 5.52 1.04 -19.30
CA TYR A 117 5.10 1.41 -20.66
C TYR A 117 6.26 1.38 -21.67
N GLU A 118 7.45 1.83 -21.28
CA GLU A 118 8.65 1.83 -22.13
C GLU A 118 9.13 0.43 -22.52
N ASN A 119 8.78 -0.60 -21.73
CA ASN A 119 9.12 -2.00 -22.01
C ASN A 119 8.12 -2.72 -22.91
N LEU A 120 7.04 -2.05 -23.33
CA LEU A 120 5.98 -2.61 -24.15
C LEU A 120 6.17 -2.29 -25.63
N ASP A 121 5.75 -3.23 -26.49
CA ASP A 121 5.65 -3.01 -27.93
C ASP A 121 4.44 -2.11 -28.29
N PRO A 122 4.34 -1.60 -29.54
CA PRO A 122 3.25 -0.70 -29.92
C PRO A 122 1.84 -1.28 -29.71
N SER A 123 1.65 -2.59 -29.88
CA SER A 123 0.35 -3.25 -29.70
C SER A 123 -0.01 -3.36 -28.21
N GLN A 124 0.96 -3.71 -27.37
CA GLN A 124 0.82 -3.79 -25.92
C GLN A 124 0.57 -2.42 -25.29
N LYS A 125 1.24 -1.36 -25.79
CA LYS A 125 1.05 0.03 -25.35
C LYS A 125 -0.41 0.48 -25.50
N LYS A 126 -1.07 0.11 -26.60
CA LYS A 126 -2.48 0.42 -26.81
C LYS A 126 -3.37 -0.23 -25.74
N ILE A 127 -3.14 -1.52 -25.46
CA ILE A 127 -3.89 -2.25 -24.41
C ILE A 127 -3.61 -1.63 -23.05
N PHE A 128 -2.36 -1.23 -22.77
CA PHE A 128 -1.98 -0.57 -21.53
C PHE A 128 -2.73 0.75 -21.30
N LEU A 129 -2.81 1.61 -22.32
CA LEU A 129 -3.55 2.87 -22.24
C LEU A 129 -5.05 2.64 -22.02
N GLU A 130 -5.65 1.67 -22.73
CA GLU A 130 -7.06 1.31 -22.52
C GLU A 130 -7.32 0.79 -21.10
N MET A 131 -6.39 0.06 -20.50
CA MET A 131 -6.49 -0.37 -19.10
C MET A 131 -6.44 0.82 -18.14
N GLN A 132 -5.59 1.82 -18.42
CA GLN A 132 -5.43 3.01 -17.59
C GLN A 132 -6.71 3.87 -17.60
N ASP A 133 -7.31 4.10 -18.77
CA ASP A 133 -8.56 4.87 -18.91
C ASP A 133 -9.70 4.22 -18.13
N ARG A 134 -9.84 2.89 -18.22
CA ARG A 134 -10.86 2.14 -17.48
C ARG A 134 -10.69 2.25 -15.96
N MET A 135 -9.47 2.43 -15.46
CA MET A 135 -9.21 2.62 -14.04
C MET A 135 -9.42 4.07 -13.60
N GLY A 136 -9.12 5.06 -14.45
CA GLY A 136 -9.34 6.48 -14.20
C GLY A 136 -10.83 6.86 -14.09
N ASP A 137 -11.70 6.22 -14.87
CA ASP A 137 -13.14 6.49 -14.90
C ASP A 137 -13.97 5.86 -13.76
N ARG A 138 -13.38 4.94 -12.99
CA ARG A 138 -14.12 4.20 -11.95
C ARG A 138 -14.80 5.08 -10.90
N PRO A 139 -14.18 6.16 -10.38
CA PRO A 139 -14.82 7.03 -9.40
C PRO A 139 -16.10 7.68 -9.94
N ASN A 140 -16.09 8.12 -11.20
CA ASN A 140 -17.25 8.78 -11.83
C ASN A 140 -18.40 7.79 -12.04
N ARG A 141 -18.12 6.59 -12.58
CA ARG A 141 -19.15 5.56 -12.80
C ARG A 141 -19.78 5.07 -11.49
N MET A 142 -19.00 4.98 -10.41
CA MET A 142 -19.51 4.56 -9.10
C MET A 142 -20.36 5.67 -8.46
N ARG A 143 -19.99 6.94 -8.66
CA ARG A 143 -20.78 8.09 -8.21
C ARG A 143 -22.12 8.19 -8.95
N GLU A 144 -22.14 8.00 -10.27
CA GLU A 144 -23.37 7.99 -11.06
C GLU A 144 -24.37 6.91 -10.64
N LYS A 145 -23.90 5.68 -10.39
CA LYS A 145 -24.76 4.59 -9.89
C LYS A 145 -25.40 4.93 -8.55
N MET A 146 -24.64 5.47 -7.61
CA MET A 146 -25.18 5.87 -6.29
C MET A 146 -26.20 7.02 -6.34
N HIS A 147 -26.17 7.86 -7.38
CA HIS A 147 -27.15 8.92 -7.58
C HIS A 147 -28.35 8.49 -8.44
N GLY A 148 -28.18 7.49 -9.31
CA GLY A 148 -29.25 6.91 -10.12
C GLY A 148 -30.21 6.03 -9.31
N GLU A 149 -29.74 5.38 -8.24
CA GLU A 149 -30.54 4.50 -7.37
C GLU A 149 -31.38 5.26 -6.31
N ARG A 150 -31.34 6.60 -6.30
CA ARG A 150 -32.11 7.44 -5.36
C ARG A 150 -33.36 8.11 -6.00
N LYS A 151 -33.84 7.60 -7.13
CA LYS A 151 -35.04 8.09 -7.81
C LYS A 151 -36.18 7.08 -7.73
#